data_AF-A0A7S1YHD7-F1
#
_entry.id   AF-A0A7S1YHD7-F1
#
_cell.length_a   1.000
_cell.length_b   1.000
_cell.length_c   1.000
_cell.angle_alpha   90.00
_cell.angle_beta   90.00
_cell.angle_gamma   90.00
#
_symmetry.space_group_name_H-M   'P 1'
#
loop_
_entity.id
_entity.type
_entity.pdbx_description
1 polymer ?
#
loop_
_entity_poly.entity_id
_entity_poly.type
_entity_poly.pdbx_seq_one_letter_code
_entity_poly.pdbx_strand_id
1 'polypeptide(L)'
;GTSLKEFAMECMSEHVGNGEYNATNPYHRDNFINTPDKTLFPFLTKELNPPKLVASHLLKGEPLLDLIRYSSPRKTLIIYVYRDETERMLSSIRYIVDKRICNVDKDAAAMPTKWHLRLSKLKRRVNRRQCIIEEEPFLSEFVQRNFTEVGFSIARHLTCDFWQEVQETAPPSLLFVHYSELNHMQEALAKQYCPHVTSKQQNTRPEKKEESDLLTARENFIKTSYNDTTTGRPALVPIGDWVKAKRGAIEFSLKLVSGGSCKRETRLMEEAMMSCPDKLVKVNVATKW
;
A
#
# COMPACT_ATOMS: atom_id res chain seq x y z
N GLY A 1 -0.66 13.57 -1.89
CA GLY A 1 0.79 13.35 -1.73
C GLY A 1 1.27 12.41 -2.81
N THR A 2 2.55 12.50 -3.15
CA THR A 2 3.26 11.46 -3.90
C THR A 2 3.45 10.22 -3.02
N SER A 3 3.69 9.05 -3.61
CA SER A 3 3.99 7.85 -2.83
C SER A 3 5.26 8.05 -1.99
N LEU A 4 5.39 7.35 -0.85
CA LEU A 4 6.63 7.36 -0.05
C LEU A 4 7.88 7.02 -0.86
N LYS A 5 7.69 6.12 -1.82
CA LYS A 5 8.71 5.71 -2.77
C LYS A 5 9.17 6.90 -3.61
N GLU A 6 8.25 7.57 -4.29
CA GLU A 6 8.55 8.76 -5.10
C GLU A 6 9.19 9.85 -4.26
N PHE A 7 8.66 10.10 -3.06
CA PHE A 7 9.24 11.05 -2.12
C PHE A 7 10.69 10.69 -1.76
N ALA A 8 10.97 9.46 -1.34
CA ALA A 8 12.31 9.05 -0.98
C ALA A 8 13.28 9.10 -2.18
N MET A 9 12.81 8.73 -3.37
CA MET A 9 13.61 8.85 -4.60
C MET A 9 13.94 10.30 -4.92
N GLU A 10 12.96 11.20 -4.86
CA GLU A 10 13.18 12.63 -5.13
C GLU A 10 14.11 13.24 -4.07
N CYS A 11 13.87 12.94 -2.80
CA CYS A 11 14.67 13.39 -1.66
C CYS A 11 16.15 13.00 -1.77
N MET A 12 16.42 11.81 -2.32
CA MET A 12 17.79 11.31 -2.49
C MET A 12 18.43 11.67 -3.84
N SER A 13 17.70 12.30 -4.76
CA SER A 13 18.17 12.59 -6.12
C SER A 13 19.37 13.53 -6.16
N GLU A 14 19.54 14.43 -5.19
CA GLU A 14 20.73 15.31 -5.08
C GLU A 14 22.00 14.58 -4.61
N HIS A 15 21.89 13.40 -3.97
CA HIS A 15 23.08 12.63 -3.56
C HIS A 15 23.72 11.87 -4.73
N VAL A 16 23.03 11.82 -5.87
CA VAL A 16 23.55 11.29 -7.13
C VAL A 16 23.79 12.50 -8.03
N GLY A 17 25.00 13.07 -7.97
CA GLY A 17 25.38 14.21 -8.81
C GLY A 17 24.92 13.99 -10.25
N ASN A 18 24.12 14.93 -10.76
CA ASN A 18 23.56 15.01 -12.11
C ASN A 18 22.27 14.24 -12.42
N GLY A 19 21.32 14.06 -11.49
CA GLY A 19 19.90 13.86 -11.83
C GLY A 19 19.55 12.60 -12.65
N GLU A 20 20.54 11.80 -13.04
CA GLU A 20 20.37 10.48 -13.60
C GLU A 20 20.23 9.52 -12.45
N TYR A 21 18.97 9.13 -12.21
CA TYR A 21 18.61 7.94 -11.48
C TYR A 21 19.56 6.81 -11.86
N ASN A 22 20.48 6.48 -10.96
CA ASN A 22 21.36 5.36 -11.22
C ASN A 22 20.55 4.08 -10.96
N ALA A 23 19.86 3.59 -11.99
CA ALA A 23 19.08 2.34 -11.97
C ALA A 23 19.91 1.12 -11.54
N THR A 24 21.23 1.27 -11.48
CA THR A 24 22.18 0.29 -10.99
C THR A 24 22.33 0.28 -9.46
N ASN A 25 21.98 1.37 -8.75
CA ASN A 25 21.99 1.37 -7.29
C ASN A 25 20.80 0.52 -6.77
N PRO A 26 21.08 -0.64 -6.16
CA PRO A 26 20.04 -1.59 -5.78
C PRO A 26 19.12 -1.06 -4.65
N TYR A 27 19.52 -0.01 -3.93
CA TYR A 27 18.77 0.54 -2.80
C TYR A 27 17.73 1.60 -3.20
N HIS A 28 17.76 2.08 -4.46
CA HIS A 28 16.67 2.84 -5.06
C HIS A 28 15.65 1.94 -5.78
N ARG A 29 15.86 0.62 -5.77
CA ARG A 29 14.92 -0.33 -6.37
C ARG A 29 13.70 -0.50 -5.47
N ASP A 30 12.55 -0.55 -6.13
CA ASP A 30 11.30 -0.89 -5.47
C ASP A 30 11.42 -2.25 -4.76
N ASN A 31 10.83 -2.34 -3.58
CA ASN A 31 10.71 -3.58 -2.80
C ASN A 31 12.04 -4.22 -2.36
N PHE A 32 13.15 -3.47 -2.30
CA PHE A 32 14.47 -4.06 -2.03
C PHE A 32 14.55 -4.82 -0.69
N ILE A 33 13.73 -4.50 0.32
CA ILE A 33 13.75 -5.24 1.59
C ILE A 33 13.23 -6.68 1.43
N ASN A 34 12.49 -6.98 0.36
CA ASN A 34 11.86 -8.29 0.15
C ASN A 34 12.80 -9.34 -0.45
N THR A 35 14.07 -9.01 -0.66
CA THR A 35 15.11 -9.95 -1.09
C THR A 35 16.28 -9.95 -0.10
N PRO A 36 16.12 -10.58 1.08
CA PRO A 36 17.04 -10.42 2.22
C PRO A 36 18.51 -10.61 1.86
N ASP A 37 18.86 -11.74 1.24
CA ASP A 37 20.25 -12.11 0.94
C ASP A 37 20.91 -11.22 -0.12
N LYS A 38 20.12 -10.68 -1.06
CA LYS A 38 20.65 -9.96 -2.23
C LYS A 38 20.75 -8.46 -2.03
N THR A 39 19.87 -7.89 -1.22
CA THR A 39 19.73 -6.42 -1.12
C THR A 39 19.65 -5.95 0.32
N LEU A 40 18.83 -6.57 1.17
CA LEU A 40 18.64 -6.10 2.56
C LEU A 40 19.89 -6.32 3.43
N PHE A 41 20.43 -7.53 3.48
CA PHE A 41 21.62 -7.80 4.31
C PHE A 41 22.84 -7.03 3.82
N PRO A 42 23.16 -6.98 2.51
CA PRO A 42 24.21 -6.10 2.03
C PRO A 42 23.99 -4.64 2.42
N PHE A 43 22.76 -4.13 2.34
CA PHE A 43 22.42 -2.78 2.77
C PHE A 43 22.69 -2.56 4.28
N LEU A 44 22.26 -3.49 5.13
CA LEU A 44 22.37 -3.35 6.58
C LEU A 44 23.78 -3.58 7.12
N THR A 45 24.56 -4.44 6.46
CA THR A 45 25.84 -4.92 7.00
C THR A 45 27.06 -4.46 6.23
N LYS A 46 26.94 -4.22 4.91
CA LYS A 46 28.09 -3.93 4.03
C LYS A 46 28.11 -2.50 3.49
N GLU A 47 26.95 -1.84 3.39
CA GLU A 47 26.89 -0.49 2.85
C GLU A 47 27.51 0.51 3.83
N LEU A 48 28.61 1.15 3.45
CA LEU A 48 29.33 2.10 4.31
C LEU A 48 28.64 3.46 4.34
N ASN A 49 27.98 3.86 3.25
CA ASN A 49 27.32 5.16 3.12
C ASN A 49 25.87 4.96 2.62
N PRO A 50 24.97 4.42 3.47
CA PRO A 50 23.59 4.21 3.06
C PRO A 50 22.89 5.55 2.76
N PRO A 51 21.91 5.59 1.85
CA PRO A 51 21.07 6.76 1.66
C PRO A 51 20.44 7.20 2.99
N LYS A 52 20.32 8.51 3.19
CA LYS A 52 19.74 9.10 4.40
C LYS A 52 18.26 8.75 4.57
N LEU A 53 17.56 8.54 3.46
CA LEU A 53 16.16 8.13 3.43
C LEU A 53 15.98 7.00 2.41
N VAL A 54 15.29 5.94 2.83
CA VAL A 54 14.90 4.84 1.95
C VAL A 54 13.44 4.48 2.25
N ALA A 55 12.68 4.22 1.20
CA ALA A 55 11.32 3.70 1.30
C ALA A 55 11.19 2.41 0.50
N SER A 56 10.50 1.42 1.07
CA SER A 56 10.24 0.14 0.41
C SER A 56 8.89 -0.40 0.89
N HIS A 57 8.15 -1.08 0.01
CA HIS A 57 7.01 -1.85 0.47
C HIS A 57 7.49 -3.06 1.26
N LEU A 58 6.72 -3.41 2.28
CA LEU A 58 6.85 -4.65 3.02
C LEU A 58 5.82 -5.64 2.47
N LEU A 59 6.26 -6.77 1.92
CA LEU A 59 5.37 -7.81 1.38
C LEU A 59 5.23 -9.01 2.30
N LYS A 60 6.16 -9.15 3.25
CA LYS A 60 6.18 -10.18 4.30
C LYS A 60 6.68 -9.59 5.61
N GLY A 61 6.42 -10.23 6.75
CA GLY A 61 6.82 -9.71 8.05
C GLY A 61 8.32 -9.85 8.36
N GLU A 62 8.94 -10.93 7.89
CA GLU A 62 10.32 -11.30 8.24
C GLU A 62 11.34 -10.19 7.90
N PRO A 63 11.28 -9.51 6.73
CA PRO A 63 12.17 -8.39 6.43
C PRO A 63 12.10 -7.22 7.42
N LEU A 64 10.95 -6.97 8.06
CA LEU A 64 10.84 -5.92 9.08
C LEU A 64 11.53 -6.34 10.38
N LEU A 65 11.44 -7.61 10.75
CA LEU A 65 12.18 -8.16 11.89
C LEU A 65 13.69 -8.11 11.64
N ASP A 66 14.13 -8.44 10.42
CA ASP A 66 15.54 -8.29 10.02
C ASP A 66 15.99 -6.83 10.10
N LEU A 67 15.19 -5.88 9.60
CA LEU A 67 15.47 -4.46 9.77
C LEU A 67 15.63 -4.09 11.25
N ILE A 68 14.69 -4.50 12.09
CA ILE A 68 14.71 -4.24 13.54
C ILE A 68 15.99 -4.79 14.18
N ARG A 69 16.30 -6.07 13.94
CA ARG A 69 17.45 -6.76 14.54
C ARG A 69 18.80 -6.18 14.09
N TYR A 70 18.95 -5.87 12.80
CA TYR A 70 20.24 -5.52 12.21
C TYR A 70 20.47 -4.02 12.02
N SER A 71 19.47 -3.16 12.23
CA SER A 71 19.63 -1.70 12.15
C SER A 71 20.13 -1.04 13.43
N SER A 72 20.05 -1.74 14.58
CA SER A 72 20.42 -1.22 15.90
C SER A 72 21.79 -0.53 15.96
N PRO A 73 22.87 -1.05 15.32
CA PRO A 73 24.19 -0.41 15.38
C PRO A 73 24.27 0.97 14.68
N ARG A 74 23.34 1.28 13.76
CA ARG A 74 23.45 2.44 12.85
C ARG A 74 22.65 3.67 13.31
N LYS A 75 22.00 3.64 14.48
CA LYS A 75 21.07 4.69 14.94
C LYS A 75 20.00 5.03 13.89
N THR A 76 19.49 4.01 13.20
CA THR A 76 18.49 4.18 12.14
C THR A 76 17.10 4.34 12.74
N LEU A 77 16.35 5.35 12.27
CA LEU A 77 14.92 5.46 12.53
C LEU A 77 14.17 4.58 11.51
N ILE A 78 13.46 3.57 12.00
CA ILE A 78 12.54 2.76 11.20
C ILE A 78 11.15 3.37 11.37
N ILE A 79 10.57 3.81 10.27
CA ILE A 79 9.18 4.27 10.24
C ILE A 79 8.35 3.24 9.48
N TYR A 80 7.44 2.60 10.20
CA TYR A 80 6.47 1.69 9.61
C TYR A 80 5.15 2.44 9.43
N VAL A 81 4.77 2.66 8.17
CA VAL A 81 3.51 3.31 7.84
C VAL A 81 2.43 2.26 7.70
N TYR A 82 1.50 2.28 8.65
CA TYR A 82 0.37 1.38 8.72
C TYR A 82 -0.85 1.95 7.99
N ARG A 83 -1.64 1.07 7.39
CA ARG A 83 -2.96 1.36 6.87
C ARG A 83 -3.90 0.25 7.30
N ASP A 84 -5.10 0.62 7.78
CA ASP A 84 -6.16 -0.36 8.06
C ASP A 84 -6.32 -1.34 6.89
N GLU A 85 -6.25 -2.63 7.20
CA GLU A 85 -6.20 -3.68 6.18
C GLU A 85 -7.49 -3.79 5.39
N THR A 86 -8.62 -3.42 6.00
CA THR A 86 -9.89 -3.31 5.28
C THR A 86 -9.80 -2.17 4.26
N GLU A 87 -9.45 -0.96 4.69
CA GLU A 87 -9.28 0.20 3.81
C GLU A 87 -8.27 -0.06 2.69
N ARG A 88 -7.16 -0.74 3.00
CA ARG A 88 -6.17 -1.16 2.01
C ARG A 88 -6.81 -2.07 0.98
N MET A 89 -7.55 -3.10 1.41
CA MET A 89 -8.23 -4.02 0.50
C MET A 89 -9.28 -3.33 -0.37
N LEU A 90 -10.12 -2.47 0.22
CA LEU A 90 -11.12 -1.68 -0.52
C LEU A 90 -10.45 -0.79 -1.58
N SER A 91 -9.31 -0.19 -1.24
CA SER A 91 -8.50 0.60 -2.17
C SER A 91 -7.87 -0.23 -3.28
N SER A 92 -7.34 -1.41 -2.96
CA SER A 92 -6.76 -2.33 -3.95
C SER A 92 -7.81 -2.83 -4.94
N ILE A 93 -9.02 -3.12 -4.47
CA ILE A 93 -10.16 -3.50 -5.32
C ILE A 93 -10.47 -2.38 -6.32
N ARG A 94 -10.61 -1.14 -5.85
CA ARG A 94 -10.85 0.02 -6.73
C ARG A 94 -9.71 0.20 -7.72
N TYR A 95 -8.46 0.14 -7.25
CA TYR A 95 -7.29 0.28 -8.11
C TYR A 95 -7.25 -0.78 -9.21
N ILE A 96 -7.50 -2.06 -8.89
CA ILE A 96 -7.51 -3.13 -9.90
C ILE A 96 -8.63 -2.89 -10.91
N VAL A 97 -9.83 -2.51 -10.46
CA VAL A 97 -10.94 -2.19 -11.37
C VAL A 97 -10.56 -1.03 -12.28
N ASP A 98 -10.14 0.10 -11.71
CA ASP A 98 -9.89 1.33 -12.44
C ASP A 98 -8.67 1.22 -13.37
N LYS A 99 -7.56 0.66 -12.89
CA LYS A 99 -6.28 0.70 -13.59
C LYS A 99 -5.97 -0.57 -14.37
N ARG A 100 -6.49 -1.73 -13.96
CA ARG A 100 -6.10 -3.03 -14.55
C ARG A 100 -7.21 -3.70 -15.32
N ILE A 101 -8.46 -3.67 -14.84
CA ILE A 101 -9.59 -4.35 -15.50
C ILE A 101 -10.28 -3.43 -16.50
N CYS A 102 -10.55 -2.18 -16.13
CA CYS A 102 -11.31 -1.27 -16.97
C CYS A 102 -10.43 -0.49 -17.95
N ASN A 103 -9.10 -0.55 -17.83
CA ASN A 103 -8.15 0.17 -18.67
C ASN A 103 -7.12 -0.74 -19.39
N VAL A 104 -7.47 -2.02 -19.61
CA VAL A 104 -6.58 -3.04 -20.23
C VAL A 104 -6.01 -2.61 -21.59
N ASP A 105 -6.76 -1.87 -22.40
CA ASP A 105 -6.38 -1.58 -23.79
C ASP A 105 -5.13 -0.68 -23.92
N LYS A 106 -4.75 0.04 -22.85
CA LYS A 106 -3.54 0.87 -22.85
C LYS A 106 -2.26 0.08 -22.59
N ASP A 107 -2.36 -1.07 -21.90
CA ASP A 107 -1.21 -1.82 -21.36
C ASP A 107 -1.18 -3.31 -21.79
N ALA A 108 -2.05 -3.74 -22.71
CA ALA A 108 -2.27 -5.16 -23.02
C ALA A 108 -1.00 -5.90 -23.46
N ALA A 109 -0.07 -5.23 -24.16
CA ALA A 109 1.19 -5.84 -24.60
C ALA A 109 2.23 -6.01 -23.47
N ALA A 110 2.15 -5.21 -22.41
CA ALA A 110 3.06 -5.26 -21.27
C ALA A 110 2.53 -6.13 -20.11
N MET A 111 1.34 -6.72 -20.28
CA MET A 111 0.65 -7.38 -19.20
C MET A 111 1.14 -8.84 -19.03
N PRO A 112 1.49 -9.30 -17.81
CA PRO A 112 1.93 -10.68 -17.60
C PRO A 112 0.89 -11.73 -18.01
N THR A 113 1.30 -12.87 -18.54
CA THR A 113 0.40 -13.97 -19.00
C THR A 113 -0.67 -14.37 -17.98
N LYS A 114 -0.32 -14.35 -16.68
CA LYS A 114 -1.28 -14.63 -15.59
C LYS A 114 -2.47 -13.69 -15.56
N TRP A 115 -2.28 -12.42 -15.93
CA TRP A 115 -3.37 -11.43 -15.98
C TRP A 115 -4.29 -11.70 -17.16
N HIS A 116 -3.74 -12.02 -18.35
CA HIS A 116 -4.55 -12.38 -19.52
C HIS A 116 -5.48 -13.56 -19.21
N LEU A 117 -4.97 -14.60 -18.55
CA LEU A 117 -5.76 -15.77 -18.17
C LEU A 117 -6.88 -15.45 -17.17
N ARG A 118 -6.65 -14.51 -16.24
CA ARG A 118 -7.67 -14.10 -15.26
C ARG A 118 -8.71 -13.18 -15.87
N LEU A 119 -8.27 -12.24 -16.71
CA LEU A 119 -9.16 -11.33 -17.43
C LEU A 119 -10.04 -12.07 -18.45
N SER A 120 -9.57 -13.17 -19.06
CA SER A 120 -10.40 -13.97 -19.98
C SER A 120 -11.52 -14.72 -19.27
N LYS A 121 -11.36 -15.04 -17.98
CA LYS A 121 -12.40 -15.62 -17.12
C LYS A 121 -13.38 -14.57 -16.60
N LEU A 122 -13.00 -13.30 -16.64
CA LEU A 122 -13.83 -12.20 -16.21
C LEU A 122 -14.86 -11.86 -17.29
N LYS A 123 -16.14 -11.94 -16.93
CA LYS A 123 -17.21 -11.40 -17.77
C LYS A 123 -17.26 -9.88 -17.57
N ARG A 124 -16.68 -9.14 -18.52
CA ARG A 124 -16.66 -7.67 -18.52
C ARG A 124 -17.17 -7.09 -19.84
N ARG A 125 -17.79 -5.92 -19.78
CA ARG A 125 -18.13 -5.09 -20.94
C ARG A 125 -17.47 -3.73 -20.75
N VAL A 126 -16.62 -3.36 -21.68
CA VAL A 126 -15.88 -2.09 -21.62
C VAL A 126 -16.20 -1.29 -22.87
N ASN A 127 -16.68 -0.06 -22.68
CA ASN A 127 -16.86 0.92 -23.74
C ASN A 127 -16.26 2.27 -23.30
N ARG A 128 -16.40 3.32 -24.12
CA ARG A 128 -15.80 4.63 -23.82
C ARG A 128 -16.28 5.23 -22.49
N ARG A 129 -17.56 5.05 -22.14
CA ARG A 129 -18.21 5.70 -20.99
C ARG A 129 -18.31 4.79 -19.77
N GLN A 130 -18.37 3.48 -19.96
CA GLN A 130 -18.68 2.53 -18.89
C GLN A 130 -17.81 1.28 -18.96
N CYS A 131 -17.47 0.78 -17.79
CA CYS A 131 -16.93 -0.56 -17.58
C CYS A 131 -17.87 -1.32 -16.64
N ILE A 132 -18.46 -2.41 -17.11
CA ILE A 132 -19.38 -3.24 -16.33
C ILE A 132 -18.71 -4.59 -16.11
N ILE A 133 -18.61 -5.02 -14.86
CA ILE A 133 -17.98 -6.28 -14.46
C ILE A 133 -19.02 -7.14 -13.75
N GLU A 134 -19.16 -8.41 -14.12
CA GLU A 134 -19.99 -9.37 -13.37
C GLU A 134 -19.36 -9.67 -12.01
N GLU A 135 -20.16 -9.59 -10.94
CA GLU A 135 -19.72 -9.71 -9.55
C GLU A 135 -19.04 -11.06 -9.23
N GLU A 136 -19.68 -12.18 -9.57
CA GLU A 136 -19.20 -13.52 -9.17
C GLU A 136 -17.83 -13.89 -9.79
N PRO A 137 -17.61 -13.74 -11.11
CA PRO A 137 -16.28 -13.92 -11.69
C PRO A 137 -15.24 -12.96 -11.11
N PHE A 138 -15.64 -11.72 -10.78
CA PHE A 138 -14.73 -10.76 -10.16
C PHE A 138 -14.28 -11.20 -8.76
N LEU A 139 -15.24 -11.60 -7.92
CA LEU A 139 -14.97 -12.08 -6.57
C LEU A 139 -14.08 -13.32 -6.59
N SER A 140 -14.41 -14.32 -7.41
CA SER A 140 -13.70 -15.59 -7.45
C SER A 140 -12.29 -15.50 -8.06
N GLU A 141 -12.07 -14.63 -9.06
CA GLU A 141 -10.77 -14.55 -9.74
C GLU A 141 -9.81 -13.52 -9.12
N PHE A 142 -10.34 -12.44 -8.54
CA PHE A 142 -9.51 -11.34 -8.03
C PHE A 142 -9.52 -11.24 -6.50
N VAL A 143 -10.70 -11.24 -5.88
CA VAL A 143 -10.84 -10.97 -4.43
C VAL A 143 -10.49 -12.20 -3.60
N GLN A 144 -11.24 -13.29 -3.75
CA GLN A 144 -11.08 -14.51 -2.94
C GLN A 144 -9.71 -15.18 -3.15
N ARG A 145 -9.13 -15.04 -4.34
CA ARG A 145 -7.79 -15.57 -4.66
C ARG A 145 -6.66 -14.64 -4.24
N ASN A 146 -6.94 -13.49 -3.64
CA ASN A 146 -5.92 -12.52 -3.25
C ASN A 146 -4.99 -12.16 -4.41
N PHE A 147 -5.55 -11.87 -5.59
CA PHE A 147 -4.74 -11.69 -6.79
C PHE A 147 -4.09 -10.29 -6.79
N THR A 148 -2.76 -10.24 -6.91
CA THR A 148 -1.96 -9.00 -7.09
C THR A 148 -2.15 -8.00 -5.96
N GLU A 149 -2.55 -6.76 -6.24
CA GLU A 149 -2.72 -5.69 -5.24
C GLU A 149 -3.70 -6.06 -4.12
N VAL A 150 -4.67 -6.93 -4.40
CA VAL A 150 -5.58 -7.48 -3.38
C VAL A 150 -4.79 -8.34 -2.40
N GLY A 151 -3.85 -9.16 -2.88
CA GLY A 151 -3.06 -10.08 -2.06
C GLY A 151 -1.78 -9.53 -1.44
N PHE A 152 -1.37 -8.30 -1.77
CA PHE A 152 -0.22 -7.64 -1.13
C PHE A 152 -0.56 -7.10 0.27
N SER A 153 -1.14 -7.95 1.11
CA SER A 153 -1.43 -7.67 2.52
C SER A 153 -0.37 -8.29 3.41
N ILE A 154 0.06 -7.51 4.41
CA ILE A 154 0.95 -7.98 5.47
C ILE A 154 0.18 -8.39 6.72
N ALA A 155 -1.14 -8.18 6.78
CA ALA A 155 -2.01 -8.63 7.87
C ALA A 155 -1.77 -10.07 8.32
N ARG A 156 -1.49 -10.97 7.36
CA ARG A 156 -1.23 -12.40 7.65
C ARG A 156 0.11 -12.63 8.39
N HIS A 157 1.01 -11.67 8.32
CA HIS A 157 2.34 -11.69 8.94
C HIS A 157 2.39 -10.92 10.27
N LEU A 158 1.36 -10.13 10.58
CA LEU A 158 1.19 -9.46 11.87
C LEU A 158 0.58 -10.43 12.89
N THR A 159 1.35 -11.46 13.27
CA THR A 159 0.99 -12.49 14.26
C THR A 159 1.37 -12.07 15.68
N CYS A 160 0.94 -12.84 16.71
CA CYS A 160 1.39 -12.59 18.09
C CYS A 160 2.90 -12.69 18.18
N ASP A 161 3.46 -13.75 17.58
CA ASP A 161 4.90 -13.98 17.58
C ASP A 161 5.65 -12.81 16.94
N PHE A 162 5.13 -12.26 15.84
CA PHE A 162 5.70 -11.06 15.22
C PHE A 162 5.68 -9.87 16.19
N TRP A 163 4.56 -9.61 16.85
CA TRP A 163 4.43 -8.49 17.78
C TRP A 163 5.25 -8.66 19.04
N GLN A 164 5.29 -9.86 19.60
CA GLN A 164 6.14 -10.20 20.73
C GLN A 164 7.60 -9.99 20.35
N GLU A 165 8.00 -10.45 19.17
CA GLU A 165 9.35 -10.25 18.69
C GLU A 165 9.67 -8.77 18.49
N VAL A 166 8.74 -7.99 17.93
CA VAL A 166 8.89 -6.53 17.87
C VAL A 166 9.05 -5.95 19.27
N GLN A 167 8.26 -6.36 20.28
CA GLN A 167 8.43 -5.84 21.63
C GLN A 167 9.77 -6.21 22.27
N GLU A 168 10.25 -7.43 22.04
CA GLU A 168 11.49 -7.95 22.60
C GLU A 168 12.74 -7.41 21.89
N THR A 169 12.64 -7.09 20.60
CA THR A 169 13.78 -6.75 19.74
C THR A 169 13.74 -5.34 19.18
N ALA A 170 12.61 -4.62 19.27
CA ALA A 170 12.47 -3.30 18.67
C ALA A 170 13.54 -2.36 19.23
N PRO A 171 14.32 -1.71 18.35
CA PRO A 171 15.14 -0.62 18.81
C PRO A 171 14.23 0.52 19.30
N PRO A 172 14.74 1.42 20.16
CA PRO A 172 14.02 2.62 20.58
C PRO A 172 13.70 3.59 19.42
N SER A 173 14.11 3.24 18.20
CA SER A 173 13.97 4.00 16.96
C SER A 173 12.95 3.36 15.98
N LEU A 174 12.00 2.55 16.46
CA LEU A 174 10.85 2.11 15.67
C LEU A 174 9.62 2.99 15.95
N LEU A 175 9.04 3.55 14.89
CA LEU A 175 7.85 4.39 14.93
C LEU A 175 6.75 3.81 14.03
N PHE A 176 5.56 3.62 14.59
CA PHE A 176 4.35 3.30 13.84
C PHE A 176 3.59 4.58 13.52
N VAL A 177 3.21 4.76 12.25
CA VAL A 177 2.55 5.95 11.74
C VAL A 177 1.33 5.55 10.95
N HIS A 178 0.17 6.13 11.24
CA HIS A 178 -1.01 5.92 10.41
C HIS A 178 -0.84 6.61 9.04
N TYR A 179 -1.28 5.96 7.96
CA TYR A 179 -1.16 6.46 6.59
C TYR A 179 -1.80 7.86 6.38
N SER A 180 -2.76 8.27 7.20
CA SER A 180 -3.32 9.63 7.12
C SER A 180 -2.29 10.73 7.40
N GLU A 181 -1.26 10.45 8.19
CA GLU A 181 -0.21 11.39 8.57
C GLU A 181 0.94 11.44 7.56
N LEU A 182 0.81 10.74 6.43
CA LEU A 182 1.88 10.58 5.46
C LEU A 182 2.42 11.91 4.93
N ASN A 183 1.54 12.87 4.61
CA ASN A 183 1.97 14.17 4.10
C ASN A 183 2.76 14.95 5.17
N HIS A 184 2.25 15.01 6.42
CA HIS A 184 2.93 15.68 7.52
C HIS A 184 4.32 15.07 7.79
N MET A 185 4.39 13.74 7.77
CA MET A 185 5.65 13.01 7.93
C MET A 185 6.62 13.30 6.77
N GLN A 186 6.15 13.26 5.51
CA GLN A 186 6.97 13.61 4.35
C GLN A 186 7.49 15.04 4.44
N GLU A 187 6.66 16.01 4.87
CA GLU A 187 7.07 17.39 5.08
C GLU A 187 8.14 17.53 6.17
N ALA A 188 7.98 16.83 7.30
CA ALA A 188 8.95 16.84 8.38
C ALA A 188 10.29 16.22 7.95
N LEU A 189 10.25 15.09 7.24
CA LEU A 189 11.43 14.45 6.68
C LEU A 189 12.09 15.34 5.61
N ALA A 190 11.30 16.01 4.77
CA ALA A 190 11.81 16.90 3.73
C ALA A 190 12.59 18.07 4.33
N LYS A 191 12.03 18.74 5.33
CA LYS A 191 12.69 19.86 6.03
C LYS A 191 14.05 19.47 6.59
N GLN A 192 14.18 18.25 7.11
CA GLN A 192 15.40 17.80 7.76
C GLN A 192 16.44 17.22 6.78
N TYR A 193 16.00 16.44 5.79
CA TYR A 193 16.90 15.60 4.98
C TYR A 193 17.01 16.04 3.51
N CYS A 194 16.02 16.76 2.98
CA CYS A 194 15.96 17.19 1.58
C CYS A 194 15.14 18.47 1.40
N PRO A 195 15.63 19.62 1.92
CA PRO A 195 14.89 20.88 1.89
C PRO A 195 14.57 21.37 0.47
N HIS A 196 15.32 20.90 -0.53
CA HIS A 196 15.05 21.18 -1.95
C HIS A 196 13.68 20.65 -2.41
N VAL A 197 13.20 19.51 -1.87
CA VAL A 197 11.88 18.94 -2.21
C VAL A 197 10.76 19.86 -1.69
N THR A 198 10.93 20.46 -0.52
CA THR A 198 9.97 21.38 0.08
C THR A 198 9.81 22.65 -0.77
N SER A 199 10.91 23.14 -1.37
CA SER A 199 10.89 24.32 -2.26
C SER A 199 10.13 24.08 -3.58
N LYS A 200 10.17 22.85 -4.11
CA LYS A 200 9.45 22.46 -5.33
C LYS A 200 7.95 22.27 -5.08
N GLN A 201 7.56 21.75 -3.92
CA GLN A 201 6.15 21.62 -3.53
C GLN A 201 5.47 22.97 -3.23
N GLN A 202 6.21 23.97 -2.75
CA GLN A 202 5.67 25.33 -2.57
C GLN A 202 5.45 26.08 -3.89
N ASN A 203 6.25 25.79 -4.92
CA ASN A 203 6.09 26.35 -6.28
C ASN A 203 5.19 25.51 -7.19
N THR A 204 4.71 24.37 -6.70
CA THR A 204 3.59 23.65 -7.28
C THR A 204 2.45 23.64 -6.28
N ARG A 205 1.80 24.80 -6.13
CA ARG A 205 0.35 24.79 -5.94
C ARG A 205 -0.16 23.75 -6.96
N PRO A 206 -0.99 22.77 -6.57
CA PRO A 206 -1.62 21.94 -7.57
C PRO A 206 -2.48 22.91 -8.38
N GLU A 207 -1.92 23.46 -9.46
CA GLU A 207 -2.70 23.68 -10.65
C GLU A 207 -3.38 22.35 -10.83
N LYS A 208 -4.65 22.36 -10.45
CA LYS A 208 -5.61 21.39 -10.93
C LYS A 208 -5.22 21.16 -12.37
N LYS A 209 -4.69 19.98 -12.68
CA LYS A 209 -4.89 19.38 -14.01
C LYS A 209 -6.39 19.07 -14.14
N GLU A 210 -7.23 20.07 -13.91
CA GLU A 210 -8.53 20.22 -14.53
C GLU A 210 -8.22 20.79 -15.93
N GLU A 211 -8.96 20.39 -16.94
CA GLU A 211 -8.88 20.89 -18.33
C GLU A 211 -7.87 20.28 -19.32
N SER A 212 -7.42 19.03 -19.13
CA SER A 212 -6.95 18.23 -20.29
C SER A 212 -7.42 16.77 -20.33
N ASP A 213 -7.92 16.22 -19.22
CA ASP A 213 -8.37 14.82 -19.13
C ASP A 213 -9.90 14.67 -18.98
N LEU A 214 -10.68 15.65 -19.45
CA LEU A 214 -12.13 15.52 -19.68
C LEU A 214 -12.47 14.59 -20.88
N LEU A 215 -11.59 13.64 -21.18
CA LEU A 215 -11.92 12.42 -21.90
C LEU A 215 -12.78 11.55 -20.96
N THR A 216 -14.05 11.93 -20.78
CA THR A 216 -15.14 11.18 -20.10
C THR A 216 -14.65 10.19 -19.05
N ALA A 217 -14.59 10.61 -17.78
CA ALA A 217 -14.30 9.70 -16.66
C ALA A 217 -15.17 8.45 -16.80
N ARG A 218 -14.54 7.33 -17.17
CA ARG A 218 -15.24 6.06 -17.40
C ARG A 218 -15.81 5.61 -16.07
N GLU A 219 -17.13 5.46 -16.01
CA GLU A 219 -17.81 4.98 -14.83
C GLU A 219 -17.67 3.46 -14.73
N ASN A 220 -17.27 2.97 -13.56
CA ASN A 220 -17.03 1.55 -13.32
C ASN A 220 -18.13 0.98 -12.44
N PHE A 221 -18.82 -0.05 -12.93
CA PHE A 221 -19.97 -0.69 -12.30
C PHE A 221 -19.72 -2.17 -12.07
N ILE A 222 -20.23 -2.68 -10.95
CA ILE A 222 -20.41 -4.10 -10.70
C ILE A 222 -21.86 -4.46 -11.01
N LYS A 223 -22.04 -5.45 -11.88
CA LYS A 223 -23.33 -6.08 -12.13
C LYS A 223 -23.53 -7.20 -11.12
N THR A 224 -24.52 -7.03 -10.25
CA THR A 224 -24.81 -7.98 -9.18
C THR A 224 -25.80 -9.05 -9.65
N SER A 225 -25.92 -10.13 -8.87
CA SER A 225 -26.93 -11.18 -9.11
C SER A 225 -28.34 -10.77 -8.70
N TYR A 226 -28.49 -9.68 -7.95
CA TYR A 226 -29.77 -9.15 -7.50
C TYR A 226 -30.39 -8.28 -8.60
N ASN A 227 -31.69 -8.44 -8.80
CA ASN A 227 -32.42 -7.57 -9.70
C ASN A 227 -32.75 -6.25 -9.01
N ASP A 228 -32.59 -5.16 -9.75
CA ASP A 228 -33.16 -3.87 -9.42
C ASP A 228 -34.68 -4.01 -9.39
N THR A 229 -35.28 -3.65 -8.25
CA THR A 229 -36.71 -3.79 -7.97
C THR A 229 -37.57 -2.93 -8.88
N THR A 230 -37.00 -1.89 -9.50
CA THR A 230 -37.71 -0.99 -10.42
C THR A 230 -37.63 -1.46 -11.87
N THR A 231 -36.51 -2.03 -12.29
CA THR A 231 -36.28 -2.41 -13.71
C THR A 231 -36.40 -3.91 -13.98
N GLY A 232 -36.40 -4.75 -12.93
CA GLY A 232 -36.39 -6.21 -13.04
C GLY A 232 -35.10 -6.77 -13.68
N ARG A 233 -34.08 -5.93 -13.88
CA ARG A 233 -32.80 -6.29 -14.49
C ARG A 233 -31.72 -6.40 -13.41
N PRO A 234 -30.62 -7.13 -13.65
CA PRO A 234 -29.49 -7.16 -12.73
C PRO A 234 -29.02 -5.74 -12.39
N ALA A 235 -28.90 -5.44 -11.09
CA ALA A 235 -28.55 -4.11 -10.62
C ALA A 235 -27.10 -3.77 -11.01
N LEU A 236 -26.90 -2.54 -11.51
CA LEU A 236 -25.58 -1.97 -11.77
C LEU A 236 -25.23 -1.04 -10.62
N VAL A 237 -24.21 -1.43 -9.85
CA VAL A 237 -23.79 -0.68 -8.66
C VAL A 237 -22.44 -0.02 -8.95
N PRO A 238 -22.29 1.31 -8.78
CA PRO A 238 -20.99 1.96 -8.88
C PRO A 238 -19.96 1.26 -7.99
N ILE A 239 -18.72 1.10 -8.47
CA ILE A 239 -17.68 0.37 -7.72
C ILE A 239 -17.45 0.94 -6.32
N GLY A 240 -17.56 2.27 -6.15
CA GLY A 240 -17.44 2.93 -4.86
C GLY A 240 -18.46 2.43 -3.83
N ASP A 241 -19.73 2.35 -4.25
CA ASP A 241 -20.85 1.92 -3.43
C ASP A 241 -20.81 0.41 -3.18
N TRP A 242 -20.47 -0.37 -4.20
CA TRP A 242 -20.32 -1.83 -4.07
C TRP A 242 -19.24 -2.18 -3.04
N VAL A 243 -18.08 -1.53 -3.13
CA VAL A 243 -16.96 -1.73 -2.18
C VAL A 243 -17.40 -1.35 -0.76
N LYS A 244 -18.14 -0.24 -0.59
CA LYS A 244 -18.66 0.18 0.72
C LYS A 244 -19.64 -0.84 1.29
N ALA A 245 -20.57 -1.33 0.48
CA ALA A 245 -21.57 -2.33 0.88
C ALA A 245 -20.94 -3.69 1.25
N LYS A 246 -19.84 -4.07 0.58
CA LYS A 246 -19.14 -5.35 0.81
C LYS A 246 -18.09 -5.31 1.90
N ARG A 247 -17.91 -4.19 2.61
CA ARG A 247 -16.92 -4.04 3.70
C ARG A 247 -16.93 -5.24 4.66
N GLY A 248 -18.07 -5.55 5.27
CA GLY A 248 -18.16 -6.64 6.25
C GLY A 248 -17.84 -8.02 5.67
N ALA A 249 -18.24 -8.29 4.43
CA ALA A 249 -17.91 -9.54 3.75
C ALA A 249 -16.40 -9.63 3.44
N ILE A 250 -15.78 -8.51 3.07
CA ILE A 250 -14.34 -8.41 2.83
C ILE A 250 -13.58 -8.61 4.15
N GLU A 251 -13.98 -7.94 5.23
CA GLU A 251 -13.43 -8.14 6.57
C GLU A 251 -13.51 -9.60 7.01
N PHE A 252 -14.65 -10.26 6.77
CA PHE A 252 -14.82 -11.68 7.03
C PHE A 252 -13.86 -12.53 6.19
N SER A 253 -13.74 -12.26 4.88
CA SER A 253 -12.82 -12.99 3.99
C SER A 253 -11.35 -12.83 4.37
N LEU A 254 -10.98 -11.66 4.90
CA LEU A 254 -9.66 -11.37 5.47
C LEU A 254 -9.46 -12.02 6.85
N LYS A 255 -10.48 -12.68 7.38
CA LYS A 255 -10.55 -13.21 8.74
C LYS A 255 -10.20 -12.13 9.77
N LEU A 256 -10.68 -10.90 9.57
CA LEU A 256 -10.51 -9.78 10.51
C LEU A 256 -11.60 -9.80 11.59
N VAL A 257 -12.76 -10.42 11.33
CA VAL A 257 -13.96 -10.34 12.19
C VAL A 257 -14.01 -11.39 13.31
N SER A 258 -13.17 -12.45 13.31
CA SER A 258 -13.33 -13.55 14.29
C SER A 258 -12.03 -14.09 14.90
N GLY A 259 -11.90 -13.94 16.22
CA GLY A 259 -11.46 -14.99 17.15
C GLY A 259 -9.97 -15.33 17.31
N GLY A 260 -9.07 -14.82 16.48
CA GLY A 260 -7.63 -14.97 16.72
C GLY A 260 -7.14 -13.92 17.70
N SER A 261 -6.65 -14.29 18.89
CA SER A 261 -6.09 -13.37 19.89
C SER A 261 -5.06 -12.41 19.28
N CYS A 262 -4.23 -12.88 18.35
CA CYS A 262 -3.21 -12.04 17.68
C CYS A 262 -3.76 -10.97 16.74
N LYS A 263 -4.88 -11.25 16.06
CA LYS A 263 -5.53 -10.26 15.20
C LYS A 263 -6.27 -9.21 16.02
N ARG A 264 -6.72 -9.59 17.21
CA ARG A 264 -7.18 -8.64 18.22
C ARG A 264 -6.04 -7.73 18.66
N GLU A 265 -4.82 -8.23 18.86
CA GLU A 265 -3.66 -7.36 19.16
C GLU A 265 -3.38 -6.34 18.04
N THR A 266 -3.38 -6.77 16.77
CA THR A 266 -3.25 -5.83 15.65
C THR A 266 -4.36 -4.77 15.66
N ARG A 267 -5.61 -5.16 15.97
CA ARG A 267 -6.72 -4.21 16.15
C ARG A 267 -6.58 -3.31 17.37
N LEU A 268 -6.07 -3.81 18.49
CA LEU A 268 -5.82 -3.00 19.67
C LEU A 268 -4.72 -1.97 19.40
N MET A 269 -3.69 -2.33 18.62
CA MET A 269 -2.68 -1.39 18.15
C MET A 269 -3.26 -0.36 17.17
N GLU A 270 -4.15 -0.78 16.26
CA GLU A 270 -4.89 0.13 15.39
C GLU A 270 -5.73 1.10 16.22
N GLU A 271 -6.51 0.61 17.19
CA GLU A 271 -7.33 1.41 18.10
C GLU A 271 -6.47 2.36 18.94
N ALA A 272 -5.34 1.88 19.49
CA ALA A 272 -4.38 2.69 20.25
C ALA A 272 -3.76 3.80 19.37
N MET A 273 -3.39 3.48 18.13
CA MET A 273 -2.88 4.47 17.20
C MET A 273 -3.96 5.46 16.78
N MET A 274 -5.19 5.00 16.53
CA MET A 274 -6.30 5.86 16.12
C MET A 274 -6.86 6.73 17.25
N SER A 275 -6.64 6.33 18.51
CA SER A 275 -6.97 7.13 19.70
C SER A 275 -5.88 8.14 20.07
N CYS A 276 -4.65 7.97 19.58
CA CYS A 276 -3.60 8.97 19.72
C CYS A 276 -3.94 10.22 18.88
N PRO A 277 -3.92 11.44 19.45
CA PRO A 277 -4.18 12.67 18.69
C PRO A 277 -3.26 12.83 17.47
N ASP A 278 -2.00 12.43 17.62
CA ASP A 278 -1.00 12.51 16.56
C ASP A 278 -1.03 11.30 15.61
N LYS A 279 -1.78 10.25 15.95
CA LYS A 279 -1.82 8.94 15.26
C LYS A 279 -0.45 8.30 15.07
N LEU A 280 0.39 8.46 16.08
CA LEU A 280 1.74 7.93 16.19
C LEU A 280 1.87 7.04 17.41
N VAL A 281 2.55 5.90 17.27
CA VAL A 281 2.91 5.05 18.42
C VAL A 281 4.39 4.73 18.36
N LYS A 282 5.12 5.19 19.37
CA LYS A 282 6.51 4.79 19.60
C LYS A 282 6.51 3.49 20.40
N VAL A 283 7.18 2.46 19.89
CA VAL A 283 7.35 1.21 20.63
C VAL A 283 8.42 1.43 21.69
N ASN A 284 8.01 1.50 22.95
CA ASN A 284 8.91 1.44 24.09
C ASN A 284 8.91 0.00 24.63
N VAL A 285 10.09 -0.58 24.82
CA VAL A 285 10.30 -1.95 25.34
C VAL A 285 9.61 -2.19 26.72
N ALA A 286 9.19 -1.12 27.40
CA ALA A 286 8.55 -1.18 28.72
C ALA A 286 7.02 -1.35 28.70
N THR A 287 6.35 -1.15 27.56
CA THR A 287 4.90 -1.38 27.46
C THR A 287 4.65 -2.81 26.99
N LYS A 288 4.42 -3.71 27.95
CA LYS A 288 3.72 -4.97 27.67
C LYS A 288 2.27 -4.61 27.30
N TRP A 289 1.87 -4.99 26.10
CA TRP A 289 0.49 -4.90 25.63
C TRP A 289 -0.30 -6.10 26.15
#